data_AF-B0E2J1-F1
#
_entry.id   AF-B0E2J1-F1
#
_cell.length_a   1.000
_cell.length_b   1.000
_cell.length_c   1.000
_cell.angle_alpha   90.00
_cell.angle_beta   90.00
_cell.angle_gamma   90.00
#
_symmetry.space_group_name_H-M   'P 1'
#
loop_
_entity.id
_entity.type
_entity.pdbx_description
1 polymer ?
#
loop_
_entity_poly.entity_id
_entity_poly.type
_entity_poly.pdbx_seq_one_letter_code
_entity_poly.pdbx_strand_id
1 'polypeptide(L)'
;MCREIISNMHGLDSGPKNTPGPLFKRKQAEEWLFYQDQVIRRVTATIHQLNTPEGYQLTRRPFRVTWFLNQLAICLMLWRNDRSLDDALKLAKSILQIVDVMNALWECPANQQHSDALRQRLTEACRITALEPPLPANYSVPSFVRPSGSG
;
A
#
# COMPACT_ATOMS: atom_id res chain seq x y z
N MET A 1 16.94 10.94 9.31
CA MET A 1 17.99 10.36 8.45
C MET A 1 17.37 9.26 7.59
N CYS A 2 16.73 9.61 6.47
CA CYS A 2 16.23 8.64 5.49
C CYS A 2 17.39 8.28 4.56
N ARG A 3 18.11 7.20 4.88
CA ARG A 3 19.02 6.61 3.90
C ARG A 3 18.16 5.89 2.86
N GLU A 4 18.29 6.32 1.61
CA GLU A 4 17.78 5.61 0.44
C GLU A 4 18.40 4.22 0.42
N ILE A 5 17.56 3.21 0.67
CA ILE A 5 17.90 1.83 0.37
C ILE A 5 16.86 1.39 -0.65
N ILE A 6 17.31 1.35 -1.91
CA ILE A 6 16.66 0.62 -2.99
C ILE A 6 16.49 -0.81 -2.48
N SER A 7 15.29 -1.14 -2.00
CA SER A 7 14.96 -2.50 -1.63
C SER A 7 14.76 -3.29 -2.92
N ASN A 8 15.81 -4.01 -3.30
CA ASN A 8 15.87 -5.07 -4.31
C ASN A 8 14.49 -5.66 -4.66
N MET A 9 13.97 -5.30 -5.82
CA MET A 9 13.00 -6.10 -6.58
C MET A 9 13.72 -7.10 -7.50
N HIS A 10 14.82 -7.70 -7.03
CA HIS A 10 15.50 -8.79 -7.74
C HIS A 10 14.69 -10.08 -7.57
N GLY A 11 13.61 -10.19 -8.33
CA GLY A 11 12.76 -11.36 -8.39
C GLY A 11 11.71 -11.36 -9.50
N LEU A 12 11.53 -10.24 -10.22
CA LEU A 12 10.58 -10.13 -11.33
C LEU A 12 11.24 -9.87 -12.70
N ASP A 13 12.58 -9.86 -12.78
CA ASP A 13 13.31 -9.42 -13.99
C ASP A 13 14.17 -10.52 -14.67
N SER A 14 13.85 -11.80 -14.42
CA SER A 14 14.56 -12.94 -15.03
C SER A 14 13.65 -13.80 -15.90
N GLY A 15 12.77 -13.18 -16.69
CA GLY A 15 12.11 -13.83 -17.82
C GLY A 15 12.85 -13.47 -19.12
N PRO A 16 13.10 -14.43 -20.04
CA PRO A 16 13.75 -14.11 -21.31
C PRO A 16 12.95 -13.03 -22.06
N LYS A 17 13.66 -12.02 -22.58
CA LYS A 17 13.18 -10.73 -23.11
C LYS A 17 12.23 -10.81 -24.33
N ASN A 18 11.67 -11.97 -24.67
CA ASN A 18 10.97 -12.20 -25.95
C ASN A 18 9.57 -12.84 -25.83
N THR A 19 8.89 -12.80 -24.68
CA THR A 19 7.51 -13.32 -24.60
C THR A 19 6.54 -12.24 -24.12
N PRO A 20 5.61 -11.76 -24.97
CA PRO A 20 4.54 -10.83 -24.57
C PRO A 20 3.45 -11.61 -23.82
N GLY A 21 3.77 -12.08 -22.63
CA GLY A 21 2.81 -12.65 -21.68
C GLY A 21 2.64 -11.72 -20.49
N PRO A 22 1.45 -11.64 -19.87
CA PRO A 22 1.28 -10.87 -18.65
C PRO A 22 2.23 -11.40 -17.57
N LEU A 23 2.93 -10.48 -16.88
CA LEU A 23 3.91 -10.74 -15.80
C LEU A 23 3.35 -11.66 -14.69
N PHE A 24 2.02 -11.76 -14.57
CA PHE A 24 1.31 -12.73 -13.74
C PHE A 24 0.27 -13.46 -14.60
N LYS A 25 0.18 -14.78 -14.50
CA LYS A 25 -1.00 -15.50 -15.00
C LYS A 25 -2.20 -15.12 -14.13
N ARG A 26 -3.40 -15.00 -14.71
CA ARG A 26 -4.61 -14.56 -13.99
C ARG A 26 -4.82 -15.27 -12.64
N LYS A 27 -4.74 -16.61 -12.63
CA LYS A 27 -4.89 -17.41 -11.40
C LYS A 27 -3.87 -17.04 -10.31
N GLN A 28 -2.63 -16.73 -10.68
CA GLN A 28 -1.60 -16.31 -9.72
C GLN A 28 -1.90 -14.93 -9.16
N ALA A 29 -2.45 -14.03 -9.97
CA ALA A 29 -2.89 -12.71 -9.51
C ALA A 29 -4.06 -12.84 -8.51
N GLU A 30 -5.06 -13.67 -8.81
CA GLU A 30 -6.19 -13.94 -7.92
C GLU A 30 -5.74 -14.58 -6.59
N GLU A 31 -4.86 -15.57 -6.64
CA GLU A 31 -4.27 -16.19 -5.45
C GLU A 31 -3.48 -15.17 -4.61
N TRP A 32 -2.65 -14.34 -5.26
CA TRP A 32 -1.91 -13.30 -4.57
C TRP A 32 -2.85 -12.29 -3.89
N LEU A 33 -3.89 -11.83 -4.59
CA LEU A 33 -4.90 -10.92 -4.05
C LEU A 33 -5.60 -11.52 -2.82
N PHE A 34 -5.97 -12.80 -2.89
CA PHE A 34 -6.60 -13.51 -1.78
C PHE A 34 -5.71 -13.53 -0.53
N TYR A 35 -4.43 -13.87 -0.66
CA TYR A 35 -3.53 -13.91 0.50
C TYR A 35 -3.20 -12.52 1.02
N GLN A 36 -3.01 -11.53 0.14
CA GLN A 36 -2.74 -10.17 0.57
C GLN A 36 -3.93 -9.55 1.29
N ASP A 37 -5.17 -9.80 0.85
CA ASP A 37 -6.36 -9.33 1.56
C ASP A 37 -6.39 -9.80 3.01
N GLN A 38 -5.99 -11.05 3.28
CA GLN A 38 -5.89 -11.56 4.65
C GLN A 38 -4.83 -10.83 5.48
N VAL A 39 -3.68 -10.53 4.89
CA VAL A 39 -2.61 -9.75 5.56
C VAL A 39 -3.10 -8.35 5.87
N ILE A 40 -3.71 -7.68 4.89
CA ILE A 40 -4.21 -6.31 5.04
C ILE A 40 -5.31 -6.23 6.09
N ARG A 41 -6.27 -7.17 6.12
CA ARG A 41 -7.30 -7.24 7.17
C ARG A 41 -6.71 -7.33 8.58
N ARG A 42 -5.66 -8.14 8.76
CA ARG A 42 -4.98 -8.27 10.07
C ARG A 42 -4.32 -6.95 10.48
N VAL A 43 -3.64 -6.29 9.54
CA VAL A 43 -3.02 -4.99 9.81
C VAL A 43 -4.06 -3.92 10.13
N THR A 44 -5.15 -3.86 9.37
CA THR A 44 -6.27 -2.92 9.63
C THR A 44 -6.86 -3.14 11.02
N ALA A 45 -7.08 -4.39 11.44
CA ALA A 45 -7.56 -4.69 12.79
C ALA A 45 -6.60 -4.18 13.88
N THR A 46 -5.28 -4.31 13.67
CA THR A 46 -4.27 -3.75 14.60
C THR A 46 -4.27 -2.21 14.61
N ILE A 47 -4.53 -1.56 13.48
CA ILE A 47 -4.65 -0.09 13.40
C ILE A 47 -5.89 0.43 14.14
N HIS A 48 -6.97 -0.34 14.20
CA HIS A 48 -8.12 0.04 15.03
C HIS A 48 -7.86 -0.12 16.54
N GLN A 49 -6.73 -0.71 16.92
CA GLN A 49 -6.31 -0.99 18.28
C GLN A 49 -4.98 -0.28 18.62
N LEU A 50 -4.72 0.90 18.06
CA LEU A 50 -3.45 1.64 18.25
C LEU A 50 -3.12 1.97 19.73
N ASN A 51 -4.12 1.90 20.60
CA ASN A 51 -4.04 2.05 22.05
C ASN A 51 -3.66 0.76 22.80
N THR A 52 -3.49 -0.38 22.12
CA THR A 52 -3.02 -1.64 22.71
C THR A 52 -1.51 -1.87 22.46
N PRO A 53 -0.84 -2.75 23.23
CA PRO A 53 0.58 -3.07 23.04
C PRO A 53 0.92 -3.54 21.61
N GLU A 54 0.00 -4.23 20.94
CA GLU A 54 0.16 -4.71 19.57
C GLU A 54 0.14 -3.56 18.57
N GLY A 55 -0.77 -2.60 18.76
CA GLY A 55 -0.81 -1.34 18.01
C GLY A 55 0.49 -0.55 18.17
N TYR A 56 1.02 -0.49 19.40
CA TYR A 56 2.29 0.17 19.70
C TYR A 56 3.49 -0.43 18.94
N GLN A 57 3.49 -1.74 18.64
CA GLN A 57 4.56 -2.34 17.82
C GLN A 57 4.45 -1.93 16.34
N LEU A 58 3.24 -1.67 15.85
CA LEU A 58 3.01 -1.18 14.49
C LEU A 58 3.47 0.28 14.33
N THR A 59 3.27 1.11 15.36
CA THR A 59 3.64 2.53 15.35
C THR A 59 5.13 2.80 15.53
N ARG A 60 5.99 1.79 15.73
CA ARG A 60 7.44 1.97 15.98
C ARG A 60 8.36 1.79 14.78
N ARG A 61 7.84 1.43 13.59
CA ARG A 61 8.68 1.09 12.43
C ARG A 61 8.33 1.90 11.18
N PRO A 62 8.97 3.07 10.94
CA PRO A 62 8.69 3.91 9.76
C PRO A 62 9.00 3.20 8.43
N PHE A 63 9.93 2.23 8.41
CA PHE A 63 10.26 1.43 7.22
C PHE A 63 9.10 0.59 6.68
N ARG A 64 8.02 0.41 7.46
CA ARG A 64 6.86 -0.36 7.01
C ARG A 64 6.04 0.38 5.95
N VAL A 65 6.08 1.72 5.90
CA VAL A 65 5.33 2.52 4.92
C VAL A 65 5.68 2.13 3.49
N THR A 66 6.98 2.01 3.19
CA THR A 66 7.46 1.62 1.86
C THR A 66 6.98 0.24 1.44
N TRP A 67 6.84 -0.70 2.38
CA TRP A 67 6.29 -2.02 2.08
C TRP A 67 4.83 -1.92 1.62
N PHE A 68 3.99 -1.13 2.30
CA PHE A 68 2.60 -0.90 1.90
C PHE A 68 2.51 -0.15 0.57
N LEU A 69 3.35 0.86 0.33
CA LEU A 69 3.43 1.55 -0.97
C LEU A 69 3.75 0.57 -2.11
N ASN A 70 4.65 -0.38 -1.88
CA ASN A 70 4.95 -1.43 -2.86
C ASN A 70 3.75 -2.36 -3.10
N GLN A 71 3.02 -2.77 -2.06
CA GLN A 71 1.80 -3.57 -2.23
C GLN A 71 0.74 -2.83 -3.05
N LEU A 72 0.57 -1.53 -2.79
CA LEU A 72 -0.33 -0.66 -3.56
C LEU A 72 0.09 -0.59 -5.04
N ALA A 73 1.39 -0.42 -5.32
CA ALA A 73 1.91 -0.41 -6.68
C ALA A 73 1.67 -1.75 -7.42
N ILE A 74 1.80 -2.89 -6.73
CA ILE A 74 1.48 -4.21 -7.30
C ILE A 74 0.01 -4.32 -7.64
N CYS A 75 -0.90 -3.90 -6.75
CA CYS A 75 -2.35 -3.93 -7.02
C CYS A 75 -2.70 -3.13 -8.29
N LEU A 76 -2.14 -1.94 -8.44
CA LEU A 76 -2.33 -1.10 -9.63
C LEU A 76 -1.75 -1.73 -10.90
N MET A 77 -0.61 -2.43 -10.79
CA MET A 77 0.00 -3.14 -11.90
C MET A 77 -0.85 -4.34 -12.33
N LEU A 78 -1.38 -5.13 -11.38
CA LEU A 78 -2.28 -6.24 -11.66
C LEU A 78 -3.54 -5.78 -12.40
N TRP A 79 -4.20 -4.74 -11.90
CA TRP A 79 -5.39 -4.18 -12.56
C TRP A 79 -5.09 -3.58 -13.94
N ARG A 80 -3.93 -2.91 -14.11
CA ARG A 80 -3.53 -2.39 -15.42
C ARG A 80 -3.36 -3.50 -16.46
N ASN A 81 -2.84 -4.66 -16.03
CA ASN A 81 -2.63 -5.81 -16.90
C ASN A 81 -3.94 -6.57 -17.20
N ASP A 82 -4.83 -6.68 -16.22
CA ASP A 82 -6.17 -7.28 -16.37
C ASP A 82 -7.22 -6.41 -15.67
N ARG A 83 -7.96 -5.62 -16.46
CA ARG A 83 -8.94 -4.65 -15.95
C ARG A 83 -10.18 -5.28 -15.33
N SER A 84 -10.36 -6.59 -15.45
CA SER A 84 -11.45 -7.30 -14.77
C SER A 84 -11.13 -7.67 -13.32
N LEU A 85 -9.89 -7.42 -12.86
CA LEU A 85 -9.48 -7.66 -11.48
C LEU A 85 -9.84 -6.48 -10.56
N ASP A 86 -11.14 -6.19 -10.41
CA ASP A 86 -11.62 -5.12 -9.54
C ASP A 86 -11.20 -5.30 -8.08
N ASP A 87 -11.00 -6.55 -7.64
CA ASP A 87 -10.50 -6.85 -6.29
C ASP A 87 -9.11 -6.28 -6.03
N ALA A 88 -8.28 -6.08 -7.07
CA ALA A 88 -7.01 -5.39 -6.94
C ALA A 88 -7.22 -3.91 -6.57
N LEU A 89 -8.22 -3.24 -7.14
CA LEU A 89 -8.55 -1.86 -6.78
C LEU A 89 -9.17 -1.77 -5.37
N LYS A 90 -9.98 -2.75 -4.96
CA LYS A 90 -10.52 -2.82 -3.60
C LYS A 90 -9.40 -2.97 -2.58
N LEU A 91 -8.46 -3.89 -2.81
CA LEU A 91 -7.31 -4.10 -1.96
C LEU A 91 -6.40 -2.86 -1.91
N ALA A 92 -6.15 -2.24 -3.07
CA ALA A 92 -5.39 -0.99 -3.17
C ALA A 92 -5.99 0.12 -2.28
N LYS A 93 -7.31 0.28 -2.27
CA LYS A 93 -8.00 1.24 -1.39
C LYS A 93 -7.80 0.95 0.09
N SER A 94 -7.83 -0.32 0.49
CA SER A 94 -7.56 -0.73 1.88
C SER A 94 -6.11 -0.46 2.29
N ILE A 95 -5.15 -0.75 1.39
CA ILE A 95 -3.73 -0.47 1.62
C ILE A 95 -3.49 1.03 1.75
N LEU A 96 -4.12 1.85 0.92
CA LEU A 96 -3.95 3.31 0.94
C LEU A 96 -4.38 3.93 2.27
N GLN A 97 -5.46 3.43 2.89
CA GLN A 97 -5.87 3.88 4.23
C GLN A 97 -4.79 3.58 5.29
N ILE A 98 -4.13 2.41 5.19
CA ILE A 98 -3.01 2.06 6.07
C ILE A 98 -1.83 3.02 5.85
N VAL A 99 -1.51 3.32 4.59
CA VAL A 99 -0.46 4.27 4.24
C VAL A 99 -0.75 5.66 4.80
N ASP A 100 -2.00 6.13 4.72
CA ASP A 100 -2.39 7.44 5.27
C ASP A 100 -2.19 7.50 6.79
N VAL A 101 -2.63 6.47 7.51
CA VAL A 101 -2.43 6.37 8.97
C VAL A 101 -0.93 6.39 9.29
N MET A 102 -0.12 5.62 8.55
CA MET A 102 1.31 5.58 8.81
C MET A 102 2.04 6.88 8.42
N ASN A 103 1.64 7.56 7.35
CA ASN A 103 2.19 8.86 6.96
C ASN A 103 1.82 9.96 7.96
N ALA A 104 0.68 9.84 8.64
CA ALA A 104 0.29 10.74 9.71
C ALA A 104 1.04 10.47 11.04
N LEU A 105 1.48 9.22 11.26
CA LEU A 105 2.36 8.84 12.37
C LEU A 105 3.81 9.26 12.11
N TRP A 106 4.26 9.15 10.86
CA TRP A 106 5.63 9.35 10.43
C TRP A 106 5.66 10.33 9.27
N GLU A 107 5.78 11.60 9.59
CA GLU A 107 5.86 12.68 8.60
C GLU A 107 7.16 12.54 7.80
N CYS A 108 7.08 11.86 6.65
CA CYS A 108 8.19 11.63 5.73
C CYS A 108 7.81 12.16 4.34
N PRO A 109 8.39 13.28 3.89
CA PRO A 109 8.02 13.91 2.62
C PRO A 109 8.14 13.00 1.40
N ALA A 110 9.18 12.15 1.34
CA ALA A 110 9.36 11.22 0.23
C ALA A 110 8.26 10.16 0.15
N ASN A 111 7.81 9.64 1.30
CA ASN A 111 6.71 8.68 1.36
C ASN A 111 5.36 9.33 1.04
N GLN A 112 5.17 10.58 1.46
CA GLN A 112 3.97 11.36 1.11
C GLN A 112 3.88 11.60 -0.40
N GLN A 113 4.96 12.09 -1.02
CA GLN A 113 5.01 12.28 -2.48
C GLN A 113 4.74 10.99 -3.25
N HIS A 114 5.34 9.87 -2.83
CA HIS A 114 5.10 8.57 -3.46
C HIS A 114 3.63 8.13 -3.29
N SER A 115 3.09 8.28 -2.07
CA SER A 115 1.69 7.96 -1.76
C SER A 115 0.73 8.77 -2.62
N ASP A 116 0.97 10.07 -2.78
CA ASP A 116 0.12 10.96 -3.57
C ASP A 116 0.09 10.56 -5.05
N ALA A 117 1.26 10.22 -5.61
CA ALA A 117 1.35 9.72 -6.98
C ALA A 117 0.57 8.40 -7.18
N LEU A 118 0.67 7.46 -6.22
CA LEU A 118 -0.10 6.21 -6.28
C LEU A 118 -1.60 6.44 -6.07
N ARG A 119 -1.99 7.37 -5.19
CA ARG A 119 -3.38 7.77 -4.96
C ARG A 119 -4.01 8.33 -6.23
N GLN A 120 -3.32 9.23 -6.94
CA GLN A 120 -3.84 9.79 -8.20
C GLN A 120 -4.10 8.68 -9.23
N ARG A 121 -3.16 7.73 -9.36
CA ARG A 121 -3.32 6.56 -10.24
C ARG A 121 -4.49 5.67 -9.83
N LEU A 122 -4.68 5.45 -8.53
CA LEU A 122 -5.81 4.67 -8.00
C LEU A 122 -7.15 5.38 -8.25
N THR A 123 -7.22 6.68 -8.01
CA THR A 123 -8.42 7.49 -8.28
C THR A 123 -8.82 7.38 -9.75
N GLU A 124 -7.87 7.51 -10.67
CA GLU A 124 -8.15 7.37 -12.10
C GLU A 124 -8.60 5.94 -12.46
N ALA A 125 -7.95 4.92 -11.90
CA ALA A 125 -8.37 3.53 -12.11
C ALA A 125 -9.80 3.26 -11.62
N CYS A 126 -10.15 3.75 -10.42
CA CYS A 126 -11.52 3.66 -9.89
C CYS A 126 -12.53 4.40 -10.79
N ARG A 127 -12.17 5.58 -11.31
CA ARG A 127 -13.01 6.33 -12.24
C ARG A 127 -13.30 5.53 -13.51
N ILE A 128 -12.29 4.84 -14.07
CA ILE A 128 -12.44 4.01 -15.27
C ILE A 128 -13.39 2.83 -15.03
N THR A 129 -13.37 2.22 -13.84
CA THR A 129 -14.23 1.08 -13.48
C THR A 129 -15.56 1.48 -12.83
N ALA A 130 -15.89 2.78 -12.80
CA ALA A 130 -17.04 3.32 -12.08
C ALA A 130 -17.11 2.88 -10.60
N LEU A 131 -15.96 2.61 -10.00
CA LEU A 131 -15.83 2.37 -8.57
C LEU A 131 -15.69 3.70 -7.83
N GLU A 132 -16.18 3.73 -6.60
CA GLU A 132 -15.95 4.87 -5.70
C GLU A 132 -14.45 5.14 -5.53
N PRO A 133 -14.02 6.42 -5.63
CA PRO A 133 -12.63 6.82 -5.46
C PRO A 133 -12.12 6.53 -4.04
N PRO A 134 -10.79 6.49 -3.82
CA PRO A 134 -10.24 6.35 -2.48
C PRO A 134 -10.65 7.53 -1.59
N LEU A 135 -10.88 7.25 -0.30
CA LEU A 135 -11.17 8.28 0.70
C LEU A 135 -10.05 9.32 0.76
N PRO A 136 -10.35 10.61 1.03
CA PRO A 136 -9.33 11.64 1.24
C PRO A 136 -8.36 11.25 2.37
N ALA A 137 -7.11 11.71 2.28
CA ALA A 137 -6.08 11.49 3.31
C ALA A 137 -6.34 12.34 4.57
N ASN A 138 -7.49 12.15 5.22
CA ASN A 138 -7.89 12.90 6.41
C ASN A 138 -7.70 12.01 7.65
N TYR A 139 -6.45 11.77 8.02
CA TYR A 139 -6.12 11.09 9.28
C TYR A 139 -5.40 12.05 10.23
N SER A 140 -6.08 12.43 11.31
CA SER A 140 -5.45 13.08 12.46
C SER A 140 -5.09 12.01 13.48
N VAL A 141 -3.80 11.82 13.74
CA VAL A 141 -3.36 10.94 14.83
C VAL A 141 -3.42 11.70 16.15
N PRO A 142 -4.01 11.14 17.22
CA PRO A 142 -3.94 11.75 18.55
C PRO A 142 -2.49 11.96 18.98
N SER A 143 -2.20 13.12 19.57
CA SER A 143 -0.83 13.55 19.92
C SER A 143 -0.06 12.56 20.80
N PHE A 144 -0.74 11.75 21.62
CA PHE A 144 -0.12 10.73 22.48
C PHE A 144 0.43 9.50 21.74
N VAL A 145 0.03 9.27 20.48
CA VAL A 145 0.53 8.16 19.65
C VAL A 145 1.75 8.59 18.82
N ARG A 146 2.00 9.90 18.70
CA ARG A 146 3.20 10.39 18.03
C ARG A 146 4.42 9.97 18.85
N PRO A 147 5.39 9.26 18.25
CA PRO A 147 6.62 8.93 18.95
C PRO A 147 7.32 10.23 19.36
N SER A 148 7.47 10.41 20.67
CA SER A 148 8.17 11.53 21.31
C SER A 148 9.65 11.52 20.91
N GLY A 149 9.98 12.10 19.77
CA GLY A 149 11.36 12.07 19.26
C GLY A 149 11.57 12.69 17.88
N SER A 150 10.93 13.81 17.57
CA SER A 150 11.30 14.65 16.43
C SER A 150 11.14 16.13 16.77
N GLY A 151 12.01 16.58 17.68
CA GLY A 151 12.47 17.96 17.78
C GLY A 151 13.91 18.02 17.31
#